data_AF-A0A4S1DVN6-F1
#
_entry.id   AF-A0A4S1DVN6-F1
#
_cell.length_a   1.000
_cell.length_b   1.000
_cell.length_c   1.000
_cell.angle_alpha   90.00
_cell.angle_beta   90.00
_cell.angle_gamma   90.00
#
_symmetry.space_group_name_H-M   'P 1'
#
loop_
_entity.id
_entity.type
_entity.pdbx_description
1 polymer ?
#
loop_
_entity_poly.entity_id
_entity_poly.type
_entity_poly.pdbx_seq_one_letter_code
_entity_poly.pdbx_strand_id
1 'polypeptide(L)'
;MVKSNYEYIDLDVLKESTFDDVSIIKEIMELFLELIDEYVEVLTSQFPNKKWDLLFQATHKIKPNISMFGIFKLESIILQLESNFKDKQNLDTTAALVNECLTLFKEVKREIIIELKSINND
;
A
#
# COMPACT_ATOMS: atom_id res chain seq x y z
N MET A 1 16.94 -18.32 7.23
CA MET A 1 16.60 -16.90 7.01
C MET A 1 15.63 -16.51 8.11
N VAL A 2 15.91 -15.43 8.84
CA VAL A 2 15.01 -14.92 9.89
C VAL A 2 13.92 -14.13 9.16
N LYS A 3 12.68 -14.64 9.13
CA LYS A 3 11.54 -13.85 8.65
C LYS A 3 11.41 -12.62 9.55
N SER A 4 11.37 -11.43 8.96
CA SER A 4 10.94 -10.24 9.69
C SER A 4 9.49 -10.48 10.12
N ASN A 5 9.23 -10.48 11.43
CA ASN A 5 7.96 -10.92 12.03
C ASN A 5 6.92 -9.79 12.00
N TYR A 6 6.72 -9.18 10.84
CA TYR A 6 5.75 -8.12 10.61
C TYR A 6 4.35 -8.70 10.41
N GLU A 7 3.33 -7.97 10.84
CA GLU A 7 1.94 -8.41 10.77
C GLU A 7 1.28 -8.01 9.42
N TYR A 8 1.74 -6.93 8.79
CA TYR A 8 1.11 -6.36 7.60
C TYR A 8 1.97 -6.43 6.33
N ILE A 9 3.30 -6.51 6.45
CA ILE A 9 4.22 -6.61 5.30
C ILE A 9 5.01 -7.93 5.30
N ASP A 10 5.31 -8.45 4.10
CA ASP A 10 6.28 -9.53 3.89
C ASP A 10 7.28 -9.07 2.83
N LEU A 11 8.55 -8.97 3.23
CA LEU A 11 9.62 -8.37 2.43
C LEU A 11 10.37 -9.40 1.58
N ASP A 12 10.00 -10.68 1.62
CA ASP A 12 10.70 -11.74 0.90
C ASP A 12 10.73 -11.45 -0.62
N VAL A 13 9.61 -11.02 -1.19
CA VAL A 13 9.49 -10.68 -2.62
C VAL A 13 10.32 -9.45 -2.98
N LEU A 14 10.27 -8.40 -2.16
CA LEU A 14 11.09 -7.21 -2.34
C LEU A 14 12.58 -7.57 -2.34
N LYS A 15 13.03 -8.29 -1.31
CA LYS A 15 14.41 -8.76 -1.14
C LYS A 15 14.90 -9.60 -2.31
N GLU A 16 14.09 -10.56 -2.77
CA GLU A 16 14.41 -11.37 -3.95
C GLU A 16 14.53 -10.51 -5.21
N SER A 17 13.59 -9.59 -5.43
CA SER A 17 13.58 -8.72 -6.62
C SER A 17 14.75 -7.73 -6.69
N THR A 18 15.35 -7.41 -5.55
CA THR A 18 16.50 -6.50 -5.43
C THR A 18 17.81 -7.24 -5.20
N PHE A 19 17.84 -8.57 -5.30
CA PHE A 19 19.02 -9.40 -4.98
C PHE A 19 19.61 -9.10 -3.59
N ASP A 20 18.75 -8.83 -2.60
CA ASP A 20 19.11 -8.43 -1.24
C ASP A 20 20.01 -7.16 -1.17
N ASP A 21 20.06 -6.35 -2.22
CA ASP A 21 20.80 -5.08 -2.19
C ASP A 21 20.10 -4.08 -1.26
N VAL A 22 20.70 -3.90 -0.09
CA VAL A 22 20.23 -3.04 0.99
C VAL A 22 20.00 -1.59 0.53
N SER A 23 20.83 -1.07 -0.38
CA SER A 23 20.69 0.32 -0.84
C SER A 23 19.44 0.47 -1.71
N ILE A 24 19.22 -0.50 -2.60
CA ILE A 24 18.03 -0.54 -3.47
C ILE A 24 16.76 -0.78 -2.64
N ILE A 25 16.81 -1.67 -1.64
CA ILE A 25 15.69 -1.93 -0.74
C ILE A 25 15.26 -0.65 -0.01
N LYS A 26 16.22 0.13 0.52
CA LYS A 26 15.93 1.41 1.19
C LYS A 26 15.24 2.39 0.23
N GLU A 27 15.79 2.57 -0.97
CA GLU A 27 15.22 3.48 -1.97
C GLU A 27 13.79 3.08 -2.34
N ILE A 28 13.53 1.80 -2.58
CA ILE A 28 12.18 1.31 -2.90
C ILE A 28 11.22 1.47 -1.72
N MET A 29 11.66 1.23 -0.49
CA MET A 29 10.86 1.46 0.72
C MET A 29 10.48 2.93 0.89
N GLU A 30 11.43 3.84 0.69
CA GLU A 30 11.19 5.29 0.77
C GLU A 30 10.21 5.75 -0.31
N LEU A 31 10.42 5.33 -1.56
CA LEU A 31 9.49 5.61 -2.67
C LEU A 31 8.10 5.06 -2.41
N PHE A 32 8.00 3.87 -1.80
CA PHE A 32 6.70 3.29 -1.48
C PHE A 32 5.98 4.06 -0.35
N LEU A 33 6.71 4.58 0.63
CA LEU A 33 6.11 5.46 1.65
C LEU A 33 5.51 6.73 1.02
N GLU A 34 6.22 7.36 0.08
CA GLU A 34 5.71 8.51 -0.68
C GLU A 34 4.47 8.14 -1.49
N LEU A 35 4.48 6.98 -2.14
CA LEU A 35 3.34 6.50 -2.92
C LEU A 35 2.11 6.22 -2.05
N ILE A 36 2.30 5.68 -0.83
CA ILE A 36 1.22 5.51 0.13
C ILE A 36 0.63 6.86 0.51
N ASP A 37 1.48 7.87 0.77
CA ASP A 37 1.01 9.21 1.13
C ASP A 37 0.21 9.87 0.00
N GLU A 38 0.69 9.80 -1.24
CA GLU A 38 -0.05 10.25 -2.42
C GLU A 38 -1.40 9.53 -2.54
N TYR A 39 -1.41 8.20 -2.39
CA TYR A 39 -2.63 7.41 -2.49
C TYR A 39 -3.64 7.75 -1.39
N VAL A 40 -3.19 7.88 -0.15
CA VAL A 40 -4.03 8.24 1.01
C VAL A 40 -4.59 9.65 0.83
N GLU A 41 -3.80 10.61 0.36
CA GLU A 41 -4.27 11.96 0.07
C GLU A 41 -5.34 11.95 -1.03
N VAL A 42 -5.13 11.23 -2.13
CA VAL A 42 -6.12 11.09 -3.19
C VAL A 42 -7.39 10.42 -2.65
N LEU A 43 -7.27 9.33 -1.90
CA LEU A 43 -8.42 8.60 -1.36
C LEU A 43 -9.24 9.48 -0.42
N THR A 44 -8.59 10.22 0.48
CA THR A 44 -9.28 11.09 1.46
C THR A 44 -9.87 12.35 0.83
N SER A 45 -9.20 12.96 -0.14
CA SER A 45 -9.67 14.20 -0.78
C SER A 45 -10.69 13.96 -1.90
N GLN A 46 -10.55 12.86 -2.65
CA GLN A 46 -11.33 12.63 -3.87
C GLN A 46 -12.56 11.75 -3.66
N PHE A 47 -12.55 10.88 -2.64
CA PHE A 47 -13.69 10.02 -2.31
C PHE A 47 -14.96 10.82 -1.94
N PRO A 48 -14.91 11.84 -1.05
CA PRO A 48 -16.08 12.67 -0.75
C PRO A 48 -16.57 13.47 -1.97
N ASN A 49 -15.64 13.82 -2.86
CA ASN A 49 -15.89 14.57 -4.10
C ASN A 49 -16.33 13.67 -5.28
N LYS A 50 -16.51 12.37 -5.04
CA LYS A 50 -16.97 11.40 -6.03
C LYS A 50 -16.15 11.39 -7.33
N LYS A 51 -14.84 11.65 -7.24
CA LYS A 51 -13.95 11.63 -8.42
C LYS A 51 -13.46 10.22 -8.71
N TRP A 52 -14.39 9.36 -9.15
CA TRP A 52 -14.17 7.93 -9.34
C TRP A 52 -13.02 7.60 -10.29
N ASP A 53 -12.87 8.36 -11.38
CA ASP A 53 -11.81 8.10 -12.36
C ASP A 53 -10.41 8.35 -11.77
N LEU A 54 -10.25 9.36 -10.89
CA LEU A 54 -9.00 9.62 -10.18
C LEU A 54 -8.71 8.53 -9.13
N LEU A 55 -9.73 8.09 -8.41
CA LEU A 55 -9.63 7.03 -7.40
C LEU A 55 -9.26 5.68 -8.03
N PHE A 56 -9.84 5.36 -9.20
CA PHE A 56 -9.49 4.19 -9.99
C PHE A 56 -8.01 4.24 -10.40
N GLN A 57 -7.56 5.36 -10.98
CA GLN A 57 -6.15 5.52 -11.40
C GLN A 57 -5.18 5.38 -10.22
N ALA A 58 -5.48 6.01 -9.09
CA ALA A 58 -4.66 5.92 -7.89
C ALA A 58 -4.58 4.48 -7.36
N THR A 59 -5.71 3.75 -7.38
CA THR A 59 -5.76 2.35 -6.93
C THR A 59 -4.97 1.43 -7.86
N HIS A 60 -5.07 1.65 -9.18
CA HIS A 60 -4.28 0.92 -10.17
C HIS A 60 -2.77 1.14 -9.99
N LYS A 61 -2.36 2.38 -9.66
CA LYS A 61 -0.96 2.76 -9.45
C LYS A 61 -0.35 2.09 -8.21
N ILE A 62 -1.08 2.02 -7.09
CA ILE A 62 -0.54 1.46 -5.84
C ILE A 62 -0.53 -0.07 -5.81
N LYS A 63 -1.47 -0.71 -6.50
CA LYS A 63 -1.67 -2.17 -6.54
C LYS A 63 -0.40 -3.01 -6.75
N PRO A 64 0.48 -2.77 -7.74
CA PRO A 64 1.68 -3.59 -7.90
C PRO A 64 2.62 -3.55 -6.69
N ASN A 65 2.65 -2.43 -5.94
CA ASN A 65 3.49 -2.29 -4.75
C ASN A 65 2.93 -3.08 -3.56
N ILE A 66 1.60 -3.20 -3.44
CA ILE A 66 0.95 -4.06 -2.44
C ILE A 66 1.43 -5.50 -2.56
N SER A 67 1.50 -6.01 -3.79
CA SER A 67 2.02 -7.36 -4.04
C SER A 67 3.53 -7.46 -3.77
N MET A 68 4.32 -6.47 -4.19
CA MET A 68 5.78 -6.45 -3.99
C MET A 68 6.17 -6.44 -2.49
N PHE A 69 5.39 -5.76 -1.66
CA PHE A 69 5.59 -5.68 -0.20
C PHE A 69 4.83 -6.77 0.58
N GLY A 70 4.25 -7.75 -0.10
CA GLY A 70 3.58 -8.89 0.53
C GLY A 70 2.37 -8.50 1.40
N ILE A 71 1.66 -7.43 1.05
CA ILE A 71 0.60 -6.85 1.89
C ILE A 71 -0.74 -7.54 1.61
N PHE A 72 -0.85 -8.81 2.02
CA PHE A 72 -2.00 -9.67 1.72
C PHE A 72 -3.33 -9.10 2.21
N LYS A 73 -3.34 -8.42 3.38
CA LYS A 73 -4.56 -7.81 3.95
C LYS A 73 -5.14 -6.70 3.05
N LEU A 74 -4.29 -5.99 2.29
CA LEU A 74 -4.73 -4.92 1.39
C LEU A 74 -5.09 -5.40 -0.02
N GLU A 75 -4.59 -6.56 -0.45
CA GLU A 75 -4.77 -7.03 -1.83
C GLU A 75 -6.25 -7.15 -2.24
N SER A 76 -7.05 -7.83 -1.41
CA SER A 76 -8.51 -7.96 -1.60
C SER A 76 -9.22 -6.61 -1.60
N ILE A 77 -8.86 -5.72 -0.67
CA ILE A 77 -9.49 -4.41 -0.52
C ILE A 77 -9.20 -3.52 -1.72
N ILE A 78 -7.94 -3.47 -2.16
CA ILE A 78 -7.50 -2.69 -3.33
C ILE A 78 -8.17 -3.18 -4.60
N LEU A 79 -8.31 -4.50 -4.79
CA LEU A 79 -9.04 -5.07 -5.92
C LEU A 79 -10.52 -4.66 -5.93
N GLN A 80 -11.18 -4.72 -4.77
CA GLN A 80 -12.58 -4.32 -4.64
C GLN A 80 -12.77 -2.83 -4.86
N LEU A 81 -11.92 -1.99 -4.28
CA LEU A 81 -11.93 -0.54 -4.50
C LEU A 81 -11.69 -0.19 -5.98
N GLU A 82 -10.72 -0.85 -6.63
CA GLU A 82 -10.44 -0.66 -8.06
C GLU A 82 -11.69 -0.93 -8.92
N SER A 83 -12.37 -2.07 -8.70
CA SER A 83 -13.61 -2.39 -9.42
C SER A 83 -14.75 -1.43 -9.09
N ASN A 84 -14.96 -1.11 -7.81
CA ASN A 84 -16.04 -0.20 -7.40
C ASN A 84 -15.86 1.19 -8.00
N PHE A 85 -14.63 1.71 -8.06
CA PHE A 85 -14.34 3.01 -8.68
C PHE A 85 -14.47 2.98 -10.19
N LYS A 86 -14.01 1.90 -10.85
CA LYS A 86 -14.13 1.72 -12.29
C LYS A 86 -15.58 1.66 -12.75
N ASP A 87 -16.37 0.81 -12.12
CA ASP A 87 -17.73 0.49 -12.54
C ASP A 87 -18.78 1.38 -11.87
N LYS A 88 -18.36 2.22 -10.91
CA LYS A 88 -19.20 3.17 -10.15
C LYS A 88 -20.34 2.46 -9.41
N GLN A 89 -20.02 1.31 -8.84
CA GLN A 89 -20.95 0.39 -8.19
C GLN A 89 -20.61 0.18 -6.71
N ASN A 90 -21.57 -0.34 -5.93
CA ASN A 90 -21.39 -0.66 -4.51
C ASN A 90 -20.89 0.53 -3.68
N LEU A 91 -21.29 1.75 -4.04
CA LEU A 91 -20.79 2.97 -3.38
C LEU A 91 -21.20 3.03 -1.89
N ASP A 92 -22.29 2.36 -1.53
CA ASP A 92 -22.78 2.26 -0.15
C ASP A 92 -21.81 1.48 0.77
N THR A 93 -21.13 0.45 0.25
CA THR A 93 -20.14 -0.33 1.01
C THR A 93 -18.71 0.18 0.81
N THR A 94 -18.48 0.97 -0.25
CA THR A 94 -17.15 1.50 -0.59
C THR A 94 -16.59 2.41 0.50
N ALA A 95 -17.43 3.16 1.24
CA ALA A 95 -16.97 4.00 2.34
C ALA A 95 -16.32 3.20 3.48
N ALA A 96 -16.86 2.01 3.80
CA ALA A 96 -16.28 1.14 4.82
C ALA A 96 -14.92 0.58 4.36
N LEU A 97 -14.84 0.12 3.10
CA LEU A 97 -13.60 -0.36 2.49
C LEU A 97 -12.52 0.73 2.44
N VAL A 98 -12.90 1.97 2.13
CA VAL A 98 -11.98 3.12 2.15
C VAL A 98 -11.41 3.33 3.56
N ASN A 99 -12.26 3.34 4.59
CA ASN A 99 -11.80 3.53 5.97
C ASN A 99 -10.89 2.39 6.45
N GLU A 100 -11.21 1.15 6.08
CA GLU A 100 -10.37 -0.02 6.36
C GLU A 100 -9.02 0.09 5.66
N CYS A 101 -9.03 0.43 4.37
CA CYS A 101 -7.83 0.66 3.56
C CYS A 101 -6.91 1.72 4.18
N LEU A 102 -7.46 2.87 4.56
CA LEU A 102 -6.73 3.94 5.24
C LEU A 102 -6.14 3.50 6.58
N THR A 103 -6.82 2.62 7.32
CA THR A 103 -6.34 2.11 8.61
C THR A 103 -5.18 1.13 8.40
N LEU A 104 -5.30 0.22 7.44
CA LEU A 104 -4.25 -0.74 7.11
C LEU A 104 -3.00 -0.05 6.57
N PHE A 105 -3.15 0.99 5.73
CA PHE A 105 -1.99 1.75 5.25
C PHE A 105 -1.21 2.44 6.38
N LYS A 106 -1.86 2.86 7.47
CA LYS A 106 -1.14 3.39 8.65
C LYS A 106 -0.24 2.34 9.28
N GLU A 107 -0.73 1.11 9.42
CA GLU A 107 0.05 0.00 9.97
C GLU A 107 1.19 -0.42 9.04
N VAL A 108 0.92 -0.50 7.73
CA VAL A 108 1.96 -0.76 6.71
C VAL A 108 3.08 0.29 6.77
N LYS A 109 2.73 1.59 6.79
CA LYS A 109 3.74 2.66 6.93
C LYS A 109 4.54 2.49 8.21
N ARG A 110 3.90 2.16 9.32
CA ARG A 110 4.57 1.94 10.61
C ARG A 110 5.61 0.83 10.50
N GLU A 111 5.28 -0.30 9.89
CA GLU A 111 6.20 -1.42 9.74
C GLU A 111 7.37 -1.11 8.79
N ILE A 112 7.11 -0.45 7.66
CA ILE A 112 8.18 -0.01 6.73
C ILE A 112 9.14 0.96 7.43
N ILE A 113 8.63 1.91 8.21
CA ILE A 113 9.48 2.86 8.96
C ILE A 113 10.32 2.14 10.03
N ILE A 114 9.78 1.09 10.67
CA ILE A 114 10.54 0.27 11.63
C ILE A 114 11.66 -0.47 10.91
N GLU A 115 11.39 -1.11 9.77
CA GLU A 115 12.41 -1.81 8.99
C GLU A 115 13.50 -0.84 8.52
N LEU A 116 13.15 0.29 7.91
CA LEU A 116 14.12 1.32 7.47
C LEU A 116 15.03 1.78 8.61
N LYS A 117 14.49 1.94 9.83
CA LYS A 117 15.28 2.27 11.02
C LYS A 117 16.21 1.13 11.43
N SER A 118 15.79 -0.13 11.31
CA SER A 118 16.65 -1.28 11.57
C SER A 118 17.85 -1.27 10.63
N ILE A 119 17.60 -1.15 9.32
CA ILE A 119 18.64 -1.18 8.28
C ILE A 119 19.58 0.06 8.35
N ASN A 120 19.15 1.17 8.94
CA ASN A 120 20.00 2.36 9.13
C ASN A 120 20.85 2.31 10.42
N ASN A 121 20.51 1.43 11.37
CA ASN A 121 21.25 1.26 12.62
C ASN A 121 22.23 0.05 12.57
N ASP A 122 22.19 -0.73 11.49
CA ASP A 122 23.15 -1.78 11.14
C ASP A 122 24.38 -1.20 10.41
#